data_AF-A0A3D4H6F7-F1
#
_entry.id   AF-A0A3D4H6F7-F1
#
_cell.length_a   1.000
_cell.length_b   1.000
_cell.length_c   1.000
_cell.angle_alpha   90.00
_cell.angle_beta   90.00
_cell.angle_gamma   90.00
#
_symmetry.space_group_name_H-M   'P 1'
#
loop_
_entity.id
_entity.type
_entity.pdbx_description
1 polymer ?
#
loop_
_entity_poly.entity_id
_entity_poly.type
_entity_poly.pdbx_seq_one_letter_code
_entity_poly.pdbx_strand_id
1 'polypeptide(L)' 'GNLRRLFNVSGGDYRALGLKDTLPSMSKKDAFDLLRSNGNLVKRPFLIGEDVALVGFKEPEWVDALES' A
#
# COMPACT_ATOMS: atom_id res chain seq x y z
N GLY A 1 -3.72 -8.30 8.64
CA GLY A 1 -2.67 -7.85 7.70
C GLY A 1 -2.13 -6.50 8.11
N ASN A 2 -0.91 -6.16 7.67
CA ASN A 2 -0.25 -4.88 7.98
C ASN A 2 -0.68 -3.77 7.00
N LEU A 3 -1.49 -2.83 7.47
CA LEU A 3 -2.09 -1.74 6.68
C LEU A 3 -1.05 -0.80 6.05
N ARG A 4 0.08 -0.57 6.75
CA ARG A 4 1.16 0.29 6.28
C ARG A 4 1.74 -0.16 4.93
N ARG A 5 1.64 -1.45 4.59
CA ARG A 5 2.13 -1.98 3.30
C ARG A 5 1.38 -1.41 2.10
N LEU A 6 0.14 -0.95 2.29
CA LEU A 6 -0.68 -0.36 1.24
C LEU A 6 -0.30 1.10 0.96
N PHE A 7 0.50 1.72 1.84
CA PHE A 7 0.87 3.13 1.73
C PHE A 7 2.20 3.34 1.01
N ASN A 8 2.26 4.37 0.18
CA ASN A 8 3.49 4.92 -0.39
C ASN A 8 4.29 5.66 0.70
N VAL A 9 4.96 4.91 1.57
CA VAL A 9 5.72 5.43 2.71
C VAL A 9 6.88 6.36 2.31
N SER A 10 7.33 6.30 1.05
CA SER A 10 8.35 7.17 0.47
C SER A 10 7.78 8.44 -0.17
N GLY A 11 6.45 8.56 -0.30
CA GLY A 11 5.78 9.69 -0.94
C GLY A 11 5.84 10.97 -0.11
N GLY A 12 5.75 12.13 -0.80
CA GLY A 12 5.65 13.44 -0.16
C GLY A 12 4.43 13.53 0.75
N ASP A 13 3.27 13.11 0.26
CA ASP A 13 2.00 13.15 0.99
C ASP A 13 2.04 12.35 2.29
N TYR A 14 2.69 11.18 2.30
CA TYR A 14 2.84 10.37 3.51
C TYR A 14 3.61 11.11 4.61
N ARG A 15 4.66 11.85 4.23
CA ARG A 15 5.45 12.69 5.15
C ARG A 15 4.68 13.94 5.56
N ALA A 16 4.06 14.63 4.60
CA ALA A 16 3.33 15.87 4.83
C ALA A 16 2.14 15.68 5.79
N LEU A 17 1.48 14.52 5.73
CA LEU A 17 0.36 14.15 6.61
C LEU A 17 0.80 13.49 7.92
N GLY A 18 2.11 13.33 8.18
CA GLY A 18 2.62 12.73 9.42
C GLY A 18 2.20 11.26 9.62
N LEU A 19 1.94 10.52 8.54
CA LEU A 19 1.33 9.18 8.62
C LEU A 19 2.23 8.13 9.28
N LYS A 20 3.53 8.38 9.41
CA LYS A 20 4.42 7.49 10.19
C LYS A 20 3.92 7.31 11.62
N ASP A 21 3.45 8.38 12.23
CA ASP A 21 3.13 8.42 13.66
C ASP A 21 1.62 8.21 13.91
N THR A 22 0.77 8.64 12.97
CA THR A 22 -0.69 8.55 13.11
C THR A 22 -1.29 7.24 12.56
N LEU A 23 -0.69 6.64 11.52
CA LEU A 23 -1.23 5.42 10.92
C LEU A 23 -1.32 4.21 11.90
N PRO A 24 -0.39 4.02 12.86
CA PRO A 24 -0.50 2.92 13.84
C PRO A 24 -1.73 3.00 14.75
N SER A 25 -2.23 4.21 15.04
CA SER A 25 -3.43 4.44 15.87
C SER A 25 -4.71 4.67 15.05
N MET A 26 -4.58 4.83 13.73
CA MET A 26 -5.70 5.05 12.82
C MET A 26 -6.56 3.79 12.65
N SER A 27 -7.88 3.97 12.58
CA SER A 27 -8.78 2.86 12.28
C SER A 27 -8.59 2.37 10.84
N LYS A 28 -8.88 1.09 10.57
CA LYS A 28 -8.82 0.56 9.20
C LYS A 28 -9.73 1.33 8.24
N LYS A 29 -10.92 1.71 8.71
CA LYS A 29 -11.90 2.45 7.91
C LYS A 29 -11.31 3.79 7.45
N ASP A 30 -10.76 4.56 8.39
CA ASP A 30 -10.22 5.89 8.08
C ASP A 30 -9.00 5.81 7.16
N ALA A 31 -8.15 4.81 7.35
CA ALA A 31 -7.02 4.58 6.46
C ALA A 31 -7.44 4.20 5.04
N PHE A 32 -8.51 3.40 4.88
CA PHE A 32 -9.06 3.08 3.56
C PHE A 32 -9.74 4.29 2.92
N ASP A 33 -10.46 5.10 3.70
CA ASP A 33 -11.05 6.36 3.23
C ASP A 33 -9.95 7.34 2.78
N LEU A 34 -8.81 7.35 3.47
CA LEU A 34 -7.64 8.14 3.10
C LEU A 34 -6.99 7.66 1.79
N LEU A 35 -6.79 6.34 1.62
CA LEU A 35 -6.28 5.78 0.37
C LEU A 35 -7.24 6.03 -0.80
N ARG A 36 -8.55 5.96 -0.57
CA ARG A 36 -9.60 6.25 -1.57
C ARG A 36 -9.61 7.72 -1.98
N SER A 37 -9.44 8.63 -1.03
CA SER A 37 -9.47 10.08 -1.28
C SER A 37 -8.17 10.63 -1.85
N ASN A 38 -7.02 10.00 -1.55
CA ASN A 38 -5.72 10.39 -2.09
C ASN A 38 -4.97 9.19 -2.69
N GLY A 39 -5.07 9.03 -4.01
CA GLY A 39 -4.43 7.96 -4.77
C GLY A 39 -2.90 7.99 -4.81
N ASN A 40 -2.24 9.11 -4.43
CA ASN A 40 -0.78 9.18 -4.32
C ASN A 40 -0.25 8.44 -3.09
N LEU A 41 -1.11 8.26 -2.08
CA LEU A 41 -0.80 7.47 -0.89
C LEU A 41 -0.82 5.98 -1.17
N VAL A 42 -1.39 5.50 -2.28
CA VAL A 42 -1.40 4.06 -2.61
C VAL A 42 0.00 3.61 -3.04
N LYS A 43 0.51 2.54 -2.43
CA LYS A 43 1.79 1.92 -2.80
C LYS A 43 1.68 1.32 -4.21
N ARG A 44 2.67 1.61 -5.06
CA ARG A 44 2.79 1.11 -6.44
C ARG A 44 4.17 0.48 -6.67
N PRO A 45 4.31 -0.47 -7.61
CA PRO A 45 3.24 -1.17 -8.33
C PRO A 45 2.45 -2.11 -7.39
N PHE A 46 1.30 -2.59 -7.83
CA PHE A 46 0.54 -3.67 -7.19
C PHE A 46 -0.15 -4.52 -8.25
N LEU A 47 -0.44 -5.78 -7.93
CA LEU A 47 -1.12 -6.75 -8.79
C LEU A 47 -2.20 -7.43 -7.96
N ILE A 48 -3.43 -7.50 -8.47
CA ILE A 48 -4.54 -8.22 -7.85
C ILE A 48 -5.17 -9.11 -8.93
N GLY A 49 -5.25 -10.41 -8.68
CA GLY A 49 -5.89 -11.42 -9.53
C GLY A 49 -6.73 -12.38 -8.68
N GLU A 50 -7.14 -13.50 -9.26
CA GLU A 50 -8.00 -14.49 -8.60
C GLU A 50 -7.33 -15.11 -7.36
N ASP A 51 -6.07 -15.56 -7.50
CA ASP A 51 -5.29 -16.19 -6.43
C ASP A 51 -4.03 -15.39 -6.04
N VAL A 52 -3.85 -14.18 -6.57
CA VAL A 52 -2.64 -13.38 -6.37
C VAL A 52 -2.93 -11.96 -5.87
N ALA A 53 -2.15 -11.51 -4.89
CA ALA A 53 -2.15 -10.13 -4.42
C ALA A 53 -0.73 -9.67 -4.06
N LEU A 54 -0.13 -8.87 -4.94
CA LEU A 54 1.21 -8.28 -4.74
C LEU A 54 1.10 -6.78 -4.48
N VAL A 55 1.89 -6.27 -3.54
CA VAL A 55 1.94 -4.84 -3.21
C VAL A 55 3.39 -4.40 -3.06
N GLY A 56 3.78 -3.41 -3.85
CA GLY A 56 5.17 -3.04 -4.08
C GLY A 56 5.85 -3.99 -5.07
N PHE A 57 7.12 -3.71 -5.37
CA PHE A 57 7.93 -4.56 -6.23
C PHE A 57 8.89 -5.40 -5.40
N LYS A 58 8.82 -6.71 -5.60
CA LYS A 58 9.78 -7.69 -5.12
C LYS A 58 9.93 -8.72 -6.22
N GLU A 59 11.05 -8.66 -6.91
CA GLU A 59 11.28 -9.43 -8.14
C GLU A 59 10.94 -10.92 -8.01
N PRO A 60 11.38 -11.66 -6.96
CA PRO A 60 11.03 -13.09 -6.86
C PRO A 60 9.53 -13.36 -6.75
N GLU A 61 8.78 -12.51 -6.04
CA GLU A 61 7.32 -12.66 -5.87
C GLU A 61 6.58 -12.33 -7.18
N TRP A 62 7.11 -11.40 -7.98
CA TRP A 62 6.52 -11.02 -9.26
C TRP A 62 6.80 -12.04 -10.36
N VAL A 63 8.01 -12.63 -10.38
CA VAL A 63 8.36 -13.73 -11.30
C VAL A 63 7.47 -14.94 -11.03
N ASP A 64 7.40 -15.38 -9.76
CA ASP A 64 6.55 -16.52 -9.36
C ASP A 64 5.08 -16.32 -9.76
N ALA A 65 4.55 -15.11 -9.62
CA ALA A 65 3.16 -14.79 -9.95
C ALA A 65 2.84 -14.63 -11.45
N LEU A 66 3.84 -14.34 -12.30
CA LEU A 66 3.62 -14.02 -13.71
C LEU A 66 4.12 -15.12 -14.66
N GLU A 67 5.05 -15.96 -14.20
CA GLU A 67 5.63 -17.05 -14.97
C GLU A 67 5.09 -18.44 -14.57
N SER A 68 4.16 -18.50 -13.60
CA SER A 68 3.38 -19.69 -13.25
C SER A 68 2.19 -19.92 -14.20
#